data_AF-A0ABD5W8K7-F1
#
_entry.id   AF-A0ABD5W8K7-F1
#
_cell.length_a   1.000
_cell.length_b   1.000
_cell.length_c   1.000
_cell.angle_alpha   90.00
_cell.angle_beta   90.00
_cell.angle_gamma   90.00
#
_symmetry.space_group_name_H-M   'P 1'
#
loop_
_entity.id
_entity.type
_entity.pdbx_description
1 polymer ?
#
loop_
_entity_poly.entity_id
_entity_poly.type
_entity_poly.pdbx_seq_one_letter_code
_entity_poly.pdbx_strand_id
1 'polypeptide(L)'
;MPASQEVTMFEGLTFRVEPVEKPDPVYFTDQAPEFEVTIENDGSEYDFDGDSEFSWSITTDPTQIVHEGTRQFGPLEDGDTETVIIGNKLLAYEGHGTVGIGAAGASGSEDGFRTLRPGRSPSYDPAYSFSVWDRSHYKASIRNPKRLQKALIFTSIVLILFAFIQLLIAGFT
;
A
#
# COMPACT_ATOMS: atom_id res chain seq x y z
N MET A 1 9.33 0.70 -4.28
CA MET A 1 9.02 0.06 -2.98
C MET A 1 7.71 0.65 -2.51
N PRO A 2 6.82 -0.13 -1.86
CA PRO A 2 5.63 0.45 -1.28
C PRO A 2 6.03 1.48 -0.22
N ALA A 3 5.25 2.57 -0.13
CA ALA A 3 5.40 3.59 0.89
C ALA A 3 4.04 3.81 1.54
N SER A 4 4.03 3.85 2.87
CA SER A 4 2.89 4.23 3.67
C SER A 4 3.11 5.65 4.20
N GLN A 5 2.01 6.37 4.38
CA GLN A 5 1.98 7.58 5.17
C GLN A 5 0.71 7.60 6.02
N GLU A 6 0.80 8.28 7.13
CA GLU A 6 -0.32 8.51 8.01
C GLU A 6 -1.18 9.66 7.47
N VAL A 7 -2.50 9.49 7.51
CA VAL A 7 -3.45 10.53 7.11
C VAL A 7 -4.15 11.02 8.36
N THR A 8 -3.84 12.24 8.78
CA THR A 8 -4.47 12.89 9.92
C THR A 8 -5.60 13.80 9.45
N MET A 9 -6.79 13.62 10.02
CA MET A 9 -7.98 14.43 9.78
C MET A 9 -8.50 14.98 11.11
N PHE A 10 -9.24 16.10 11.05
CA PHE A 10 -9.93 16.70 12.22
C PHE A 10 -9.06 16.86 13.47
N GLU A 11 -7.76 17.16 13.29
CA GLU A 11 -6.81 17.43 14.36
C GLU A 11 -6.78 16.35 15.47
N GLY A 12 -6.49 15.10 15.10
CA GLY A 12 -6.27 13.99 16.05
C GLY A 12 -6.83 12.65 15.62
N LEU A 13 -7.75 12.64 14.63
CA LEU A 13 -8.22 11.41 14.02
C LEU A 13 -7.27 10.95 12.92
N THR A 14 -6.66 9.80 13.14
CA THR A 14 -5.54 9.30 12.34
C THR A 14 -5.91 8.01 11.62
N PHE A 15 -5.57 7.94 10.33
CA PHE A 15 -5.77 6.76 9.49
C PHE A 15 -4.42 6.23 9.00
N ARG A 16 -4.15 4.95 9.29
CA ARG A 16 -2.98 4.22 8.80
C ARG A 16 -3.43 3.04 7.96
N VAL A 17 -2.88 2.91 6.76
CA VAL A 17 -3.24 1.84 5.82
C VAL A 17 -2.08 0.88 5.63
N GLU A 18 -2.32 -0.40 5.89
CA GLU A 18 -1.37 -1.48 5.69
C GLU A 18 -1.99 -2.63 4.89
N PRO A 19 -1.22 -3.33 4.05
CA PRO A 19 -1.72 -4.51 3.38
C PRO A 19 -1.90 -5.66 4.38
N VAL A 20 -3.05 -6.35 4.33
CA VAL A 20 -3.30 -7.57 5.14
C VAL A 20 -2.23 -8.62 4.84
N GLU A 21 -1.95 -8.82 3.55
CA GLU A 21 -0.85 -9.65 3.08
C GLU A 21 0.18 -8.79 2.36
N LYS A 22 1.38 -8.67 2.93
CA LYS A 22 2.46 -7.88 2.33
C LYS A 22 2.79 -8.41 0.92
N PRO A 23 2.78 -7.56 -0.12
CA PRO A 23 3.16 -8.00 -1.45
C PRO A 23 4.66 -8.32 -1.47
N ASP A 24 5.01 -9.53 -1.90
CA ASP A 24 6.39 -9.90 -2.21
C ASP A 24 6.51 -10.29 -3.69
N PRO A 25 7.07 -9.45 -4.58
CA PRO A 25 7.57 -8.08 -4.38
C PRO A 25 6.59 -6.98 -4.84
N VAL A 26 5.49 -7.36 -5.48
CA VAL A 26 4.47 -6.51 -6.12
C VAL A 26 3.13 -7.23 -6.05
N TYR A 27 2.04 -6.50 -6.26
CA TYR A 27 0.76 -7.13 -6.55
C TYR A 27 0.68 -7.54 -8.02
N PHE A 28 -0.17 -8.51 -8.30
CA PHE A 28 -0.44 -8.98 -9.65
C PHE A 28 -1.85 -8.61 -10.11
N THR A 29 -2.01 -8.51 -11.43
CA THR A 29 -3.30 -8.15 -12.06
C THR A 29 -4.43 -9.13 -11.76
N ASP A 30 -4.09 -10.35 -11.35
CA ASP A 30 -5.01 -11.43 -10.97
C ASP A 30 -5.34 -11.46 -9.47
N GLN A 31 -4.86 -10.49 -8.69
CA GLN A 31 -5.06 -10.40 -7.25
C GLN A 31 -6.11 -9.36 -6.87
N ALA A 32 -6.78 -9.63 -5.75
CA ALA A 32 -7.71 -8.72 -5.10
C ALA A 32 -7.24 -8.46 -3.66
N PRO A 33 -6.23 -7.60 -3.45
CA PRO A 33 -5.66 -7.39 -2.13
C PRO A 33 -6.63 -6.70 -1.18
N GLU A 34 -6.45 -7.02 0.10
CA GLU A 34 -7.15 -6.40 1.22
C GLU A 34 -6.17 -5.51 1.99
N PHE A 35 -6.70 -4.43 2.54
CA PHE A 35 -5.92 -3.48 3.32
C PHE A 35 -6.61 -3.26 4.66
N GLU A 36 -5.82 -3.34 5.73
CA GLU A 36 -6.20 -2.91 7.07
C GLU A 36 -6.08 -1.39 7.14
N VAL A 37 -7.15 -0.75 7.59
CA VAL A 37 -7.18 0.67 7.95
C VAL A 37 -7.29 0.73 9.46
N THR A 38 -6.19 1.09 10.11
CA THR A 38 -6.19 1.41 11.54
C THR A 38 -6.60 2.86 11.71
N ILE A 39 -7.62 3.08 12.52
CA ILE A 39 -8.22 4.38 12.80
C ILE A 39 -7.99 4.64 14.29
N GLU A 40 -7.32 5.73 14.60
CA GLU A 40 -6.91 6.09 15.96
C GLU A 40 -7.43 7.50 16.26
N ASN A 41 -8.16 7.66 17.36
CA ASN A 41 -8.56 8.97 17.86
C ASN A 41 -7.62 9.36 18.99
N ASP A 42 -6.49 10.00 18.68
CA ASP A 42 -5.52 10.45 19.68
C ASP A 42 -5.41 11.97 19.61
N GLY A 43 -6.08 12.65 20.54
CA GLY A 43 -6.00 14.09 20.68
C GLY A 43 -6.95 14.89 19.78
N SER A 44 -8.02 14.28 19.27
CA SER A 44 -9.09 15.04 18.63
C SER A 44 -10.01 15.69 19.66
N GLU A 45 -10.64 16.81 19.31
CA GLU A 45 -11.58 17.51 20.19
C GLU A 45 -12.91 16.74 20.39
N TYR A 46 -13.10 15.61 19.70
CA TYR A 46 -14.38 14.92 19.58
C TYR A 46 -14.25 13.40 19.73
N ASP A 47 -15.25 12.79 20.35
CA ASP A 47 -15.48 11.36 20.21
C ASP A 47 -16.30 11.09 18.95
N PHE A 48 -16.07 9.96 18.29
CA PHE A 48 -16.78 9.57 17.08
C PHE A 48 -17.83 8.52 17.39
N ASP A 49 -19.07 8.72 16.91
CA ASP A 49 -20.12 7.73 17.09
C ASP A 49 -19.94 6.52 16.14
N GLY A 50 -20.68 5.45 16.40
CA GLY A 50 -20.63 4.24 15.59
C GLY A 50 -21.25 4.36 14.21
N ASP A 51 -21.88 5.48 13.86
CA ASP A 51 -22.40 5.75 12.51
C ASP A 51 -21.39 6.55 11.66
N SER A 52 -20.17 6.71 12.17
CA SER A 52 -19.09 7.41 11.48
C SER A 52 -18.61 6.61 10.27
N GLU A 53 -18.38 7.31 9.17
CA GLU A 53 -17.97 6.72 7.91
C GLU A 53 -16.83 7.50 7.26
N PHE A 54 -15.90 6.76 6.65
CA PHE A 54 -14.88 7.31 5.76
C PHE A 54 -15.01 6.70 4.36
N SER A 55 -14.47 7.41 3.38
CA SER A 55 -14.34 6.92 2.01
C SER A 55 -12.91 6.49 1.73
N TRP A 56 -12.75 5.48 0.89
CA TRP A 56 -11.46 5.01 0.40
C TRP A 56 -11.48 4.90 -1.12
N SER A 57 -10.31 5.04 -1.74
CA SER A 57 -10.12 4.80 -3.16
C SER A 57 -8.83 4.07 -3.45
N ILE A 58 -8.79 3.39 -4.59
CA ILE A 58 -7.57 2.95 -5.24
C ILE A 58 -7.47 3.77 -6.52
N THR A 59 -6.40 4.53 -6.63
CA THR A 59 -6.10 5.40 -7.77
C THR A 59 -4.86 4.90 -8.50
N THR A 60 -4.85 4.96 -9.83
CA THR A 60 -3.73 4.57 -10.69
C THR A 60 -3.14 5.77 -11.41
N ASP A 61 -1.87 5.70 -11.80
CA ASP A 61 -1.25 6.70 -12.68
C ASP A 61 -1.67 6.50 -14.15
N PRO A 62 -2.18 7.50 -14.89
CA PRO A 62 -2.47 8.89 -14.48
C PRO A 62 -3.79 9.02 -13.72
N THR A 63 -3.70 9.47 -12.46
CA THR A 63 -4.76 9.71 -11.44
C THR A 63 -6.20 9.27 -11.79
N GLN A 64 -6.38 7.98 -12.07
CA GLN A 64 -7.69 7.39 -12.37
C GLN A 64 -8.13 6.57 -11.16
N ILE A 65 -9.30 6.88 -10.62
CA ILE A 65 -9.92 6.04 -9.59
C ILE A 65 -10.40 4.75 -10.28
N VAL A 66 -9.84 3.62 -9.85
CA VAL A 66 -10.21 2.28 -10.37
C VAL A 66 -11.18 1.57 -9.44
N HIS A 67 -11.10 1.84 -8.15
CA HIS A 67 -12.01 1.33 -7.13
C HIS A 67 -12.24 2.39 -6.07
N GLU A 68 -13.45 2.45 -5.54
CA GLU A 68 -13.80 3.31 -4.41
C GLU A 68 -14.88 2.64 -3.55
N GLY A 69 -15.01 3.10 -2.32
CA GLY A 69 -16.06 2.66 -1.43
C GLY A 69 -16.09 3.47 -0.14
N THR A 70 -17.06 3.16 0.70
CA THR A 70 -17.16 3.69 2.07
C THR A 70 -17.07 2.55 3.08
N ARG A 71 -16.61 2.91 4.28
CA ARG A 71 -16.62 2.04 5.45
C ARG A 71 -17.04 2.81 6.68
N GLN A 72 -17.88 2.15 7.46
CA GLN A 72 -18.28 2.57 8.78
C GLN A 72 -17.20 2.16 9.78
N PHE A 73 -17.06 2.95 10.84
CA PHE A 73 -16.23 2.71 12.01
C PHE A 73 -16.89 3.36 13.22
N GLY A 74 -16.35 3.07 14.39
CA GLY A 74 -16.75 3.58 15.67
C GLY A 74 -17.75 2.68 16.41
N PRO A 75 -18.17 3.09 17.61
CA PRO A 75 -17.77 4.33 18.28
C PRO A 75 -16.28 4.34 18.65
N LEU A 76 -15.66 5.53 18.67
CA LEU A 76 -14.24 5.72 18.91
C LEU A 76 -14.04 6.92 19.84
N GLU A 77 -13.78 6.65 21.12
CA GLU A 77 -13.50 7.68 22.14
C GLU A 77 -12.04 8.17 22.04
N ASP A 78 -11.69 9.26 22.72
CA ASP A 78 -10.29 9.72 22.82
C ASP A 78 -9.39 8.63 23.43
N GLY A 79 -8.29 8.33 22.73
CA GLY A 79 -7.35 7.25 23.02
C GLY A 79 -7.73 5.89 22.42
N ASP A 80 -8.90 5.75 21.80
CA ASP A 80 -9.32 4.48 21.21
C ASP A 80 -8.73 4.26 19.81
N THR A 81 -8.60 2.98 19.46
CA THR A 81 -8.16 2.52 18.15
C THR A 81 -9.08 1.42 17.63
N GLU A 82 -9.46 1.51 16.37
CA GLU A 82 -10.21 0.49 15.65
C GLU A 82 -9.46 0.09 14.37
N THR A 83 -9.71 -1.11 13.86
CA THR A 83 -9.20 -1.54 12.55
C THR A 83 -10.32 -2.12 11.71
N VAL A 84 -10.40 -1.66 10.46
CA VAL A 84 -11.39 -2.13 9.47
C VAL A 84 -10.70 -2.57 8.17
N ILE A 85 -11.36 -3.43 7.41
CA ILE A 85 -10.85 -3.95 6.14
C ILE A 85 -11.49 -3.25 4.94
N ILE A 86 -10.64 -2.79 4.01
CA ILE A 86 -11.02 -2.25 2.70
C ILE A 86 -10.39 -3.04 1.56
N GLY A 87 -10.78 -2.72 0.33
CA GLY A 87 -10.25 -3.36 -0.87
C GLY A 87 -11.05 -4.61 -1.26
N ASN A 88 -10.34 -5.73 -1.43
CA ASN A 88 -10.86 -6.97 -2.02
C ASN A 88 -11.46 -6.74 -3.42
N LYS A 89 -10.71 -5.99 -4.25
CA LYS A 89 -11.09 -5.68 -5.62
C LYS A 89 -9.98 -6.06 -6.57
N LEU A 90 -10.35 -6.69 -7.68
CA LEU A 90 -9.41 -7.13 -8.71
C LEU A 90 -8.64 -5.94 -9.27
N LEU A 91 -7.31 -6.01 -9.23
CA LEU A 91 -6.42 -4.99 -9.78
C LEU A 91 -6.16 -5.20 -11.27
N ALA A 92 -7.19 -5.10 -12.09
CA ALA A 92 -7.12 -5.37 -13.53
C ALA A 92 -6.37 -4.28 -14.35
N TYR A 93 -5.22 -3.82 -13.86
CA TYR A 93 -4.35 -2.81 -14.45
C TYR A 93 -2.88 -3.09 -14.11
N GLU A 94 -1.95 -2.65 -14.96
CA GLU A 94 -0.52 -2.60 -14.63
C GLU A 94 -0.10 -1.17 -14.30
N GLY A 95 0.82 -0.99 -13.35
CA GLY A 95 1.39 0.32 -13.04
C GLY A 95 1.50 0.63 -11.55
N HIS A 96 1.49 1.91 -11.23
CA HIS A 96 1.51 2.41 -9.85
C HIS A 96 0.08 2.62 -9.34
N GLY A 97 -0.19 2.11 -8.14
CA GLY A 97 -1.47 2.27 -7.46
C GLY A 97 -1.28 2.92 -6.10
N THR A 98 -2.27 3.70 -5.69
CA THR A 98 -2.29 4.37 -4.39
C THR A 98 -3.65 4.16 -3.74
N VAL A 99 -3.67 3.66 -2.50
CA VAL A 99 -4.83 3.70 -1.62
C VAL A 99 -4.92 5.09 -1.01
N GLY A 100 -6.06 5.75 -1.15
CA GLY A 100 -6.33 7.03 -0.52
C GLY A 100 -7.51 6.96 0.43
N ILE A 101 -7.49 7.81 1.46
CA ILE A 101 -8.54 7.94 2.49
C ILE A 101 -9.14 9.34 2.39
N GLY A 102 -10.46 9.45 2.52
CA GLY A 102 -11.18 10.73 2.42
C GLY A 102 -12.35 10.80 3.38
N ALA A 103 -12.51 11.95 4.05
CA ALA A 103 -13.70 12.33 4.79
C ALA A 103 -13.95 13.84 4.60
N ALA A 104 -15.19 14.31 4.78
CA ALA A 104 -15.53 15.71 4.49
C ALA A 104 -16.02 16.53 5.68
N GLY A 105 -16.64 15.91 6.68
CA GLY A 105 -17.15 16.67 7.80
C GLY A 105 -17.59 15.80 8.95
N ALA A 106 -17.46 16.36 10.14
CA ALA A 106 -18.02 15.84 11.38
C ALA A 106 -19.27 16.66 11.72
N SER A 107 -20.42 16.00 11.89
CA SER A 107 -21.67 16.63 12.37
C SER A 107 -21.96 16.20 13.80
N GLY A 108 -22.51 17.10 14.63
CA GLY A 108 -22.84 16.76 16.02
C GLY A 108 -23.99 15.78 16.16
N SER A 109 -23.81 14.79 17.04
CA SER A 109 -24.91 14.03 17.65
C SER A 109 -25.35 14.70 18.95
N GLU A 110 -26.47 14.28 19.52
CA GLU A 110 -27.09 14.92 20.70
C GLU A 110 -26.30 14.74 22.01
N ASP A 111 -25.22 13.95 22.05
CA ASP A 111 -24.55 13.53 23.29
C ASP A 111 -23.02 13.80 23.34
N GLY A 112 -22.51 14.76 22.57
CA GLY A 112 -21.08 15.12 22.57
C GLY A 112 -20.23 14.34 21.55
N PHE A 113 -20.75 13.22 21.05
CA PHE A 113 -20.17 12.50 19.91
C PHE A 113 -20.41 13.24 18.59
N ARG A 114 -19.50 13.07 17.64
CA ARG A 114 -19.62 13.51 16.26
C ARG A 114 -19.77 12.32 15.33
N THR A 115 -20.63 12.45 14.33
CA THR A 115 -20.69 11.51 13.20
C THR A 115 -19.77 12.01 12.10
N LEU A 116 -18.77 11.21 11.72
CA LEU A 116 -17.98 11.49 10.53
C LEU A 116 -18.75 11.08 9.27
N ARG A 117 -18.75 11.92 8.23
CA ARG A 117 -19.38 11.61 6.95
C ARG A 117 -18.39 11.70 5.79
N PRO A 118 -18.49 10.77 4.81
CA PRO A 118 -17.71 10.85 3.58
C PRO A 118 -18.16 12.07 2.75
N GLY A 119 -17.22 12.67 2.04
CA GLY A 119 -17.49 13.80 1.15
C GLY A 119 -18.29 13.44 -0.08
N ARG A 120 -19.07 14.41 -0.58
CA ARG A 120 -19.72 14.32 -1.89
C ARG A 120 -18.74 14.51 -3.05
N SER A 121 -17.60 15.15 -2.79
CA SER A 121 -16.51 15.34 -3.74
C SER A 121 -15.36 14.42 -3.36
N PRO A 122 -14.86 13.57 -4.28
CA PRO A 122 -13.76 12.66 -4.00
C PRO A 122 -12.45 13.46 -3.84
N SER A 123 -12.11 13.79 -2.60
CA SER A 123 -10.77 14.21 -2.21
C SER A 123 -10.20 13.11 -1.33
N TYR A 124 -9.11 12.50 -1.78
CA TYR A 124 -8.46 11.40 -1.09
C TYR A 124 -7.02 11.77 -0.80
N ASP A 125 -6.63 11.73 0.47
CA ASP A 125 -5.23 11.83 0.86
C ASP A 125 -4.58 10.46 0.68
N PRO A 126 -3.42 10.38 0.01
CA PRO A 126 -2.74 9.11 -0.22
C PRO A 126 -2.29 8.52 1.12
N ALA A 127 -2.55 7.24 1.36
CA ALA A 127 -2.17 6.55 2.60
C ALA A 127 -1.19 5.40 2.36
N TYR A 128 -1.33 4.70 1.24
CA TYR A 128 -0.46 3.58 0.90
C TYR A 128 -0.23 3.49 -0.60
N SER A 129 1.02 3.32 -1.03
CA SER A 129 1.40 3.20 -2.44
C SER A 129 1.96 1.81 -2.75
N PHE A 130 1.67 1.30 -3.95
CA PHE A 130 2.07 -0.03 -4.38
C PHE A 130 2.27 -0.11 -5.90
N SER A 131 2.74 -1.26 -6.37
CA SER A 131 2.91 -1.54 -7.81
C SER A 131 2.14 -2.80 -8.18
N VAL A 132 1.52 -2.77 -9.36
CA VAL A 132 0.77 -3.88 -9.94
C VAL A 132 1.42 -4.27 -11.25
N TRP A 133 1.60 -5.58 -11.45
CA TRP A 133 2.19 -6.14 -12.65
C TRP A 133 1.39 -7.33 -13.15
N ASP A 134 1.39 -7.54 -14.46
CA ASP A 134 1.00 -8.83 -14.99
C ASP A 134 2.10 -9.87 -14.70
N ARG A 135 1.72 -11.09 -14.31
CA ARG A 135 2.71 -12.13 -13.96
C ARG A 135 3.65 -12.47 -15.11
N SER A 136 3.11 -12.54 -16.33
CA SER A 136 3.89 -12.89 -17.52
C SER A 136 4.85 -11.76 -17.88
N HIS A 137 4.38 -10.52 -17.80
CA HIS A 137 5.18 -9.33 -18.03
C HIS A 137 6.28 -9.17 -16.98
N TYR A 138 5.96 -9.31 -15.68
CA TYR A 138 6.93 -9.28 -14.59
C TYR A 138 8.03 -10.35 -14.77
N LYS A 139 7.63 -11.56 -15.18
CA LYS A 139 8.58 -12.65 -15.42
C LYS A 139 9.54 -12.30 -16.57
N ALA A 140 9.03 -11.76 -17.67
CA ALA A 140 9.82 -11.41 -18.84
C ALA A 140 10.74 -10.21 -18.58
N SER A 141 10.21 -9.14 -17.97
CA SER A 141 10.90 -7.85 -17.83
C SER A 141 11.81 -7.76 -16.62
N ILE A 142 11.49 -8.45 -15.52
CA ILE A 142 12.25 -8.36 -14.25
C ILE A 142 12.94 -9.68 -13.92
N ARG A 143 12.21 -10.79 -13.92
CA ARG A 143 12.74 -12.06 -13.39
C ARG A 143 13.80 -12.68 -14.30
N ASN A 144 13.56 -12.70 -15.61
CA ASN A 144 14.49 -13.30 -16.58
C ASN A 144 15.82 -12.51 -16.67
N PRO A 145 15.82 -11.16 -16.78
CA PRO A 145 17.05 -10.39 -16.77
C PRO A 145 17.86 -10.55 -15.49
N LYS A 146 17.21 -10.55 -14.31
CA LYS A 146 17.89 -10.79 -13.03
C LYS A 146 18.56 -12.17 -12.97
N ARG A 147 17.98 -13.20 -13.59
CA ARG A 147 18.59 -14.54 -13.69
C ARG A 147 19.80 -14.53 -14.61
N LEU A 148 19.71 -13.88 -15.77
CA LEU A 148 20.83 -13.74 -16.70
C LEU A 148 21.99 -12.95 -16.07
N GLN A 149 21.71 -11.87 -15.37
CA GLN A 149 22.72 -11.08 -14.66
C GLN A 149 23.45 -11.92 -13.60
N LYS A 150 22.72 -12.74 -12.81
CA LYS A 150 23.32 -13.67 -11.85
C LYS A 150 24.20 -14.72 -12.55
N ALA A 151 23.75 -15.27 -13.68
CA ALA A 151 24.53 -16.22 -14.46
C ALA A 151 25.82 -15.59 -15.02
N LEU A 152 25.75 -14.34 -15.49
CA LEU A 152 26.92 -13.59 -15.96
C LEU A 152 27.91 -13.34 -14.82
N ILE A 153 27.45 -12.87 -13.66
CA ILE A 153 28.33 -12.66 -12.48
C ILE A 153 29.01 -13.97 -12.07
N PHE A 154 28.25 -15.07 -12.00
CA PHE A 154 28.80 -16.38 -11.67
C PHE A 154 29.85 -16.82 -12.68
N THR A 155 29.56 -16.67 -13.98
CA THR A 155 30.49 -17.01 -15.06
C THR A 155 31.77 -16.18 -14.97
N SER A 156 31.65 -14.87 -14.70
CA SER A 156 32.80 -13.99 -14.50
C SER A 156 33.67 -14.43 -13.32
N ILE A 157 33.07 -14.80 -12.18
CA ILE A 157 33.81 -15.32 -11.01
C ILE A 157 34.58 -16.59 -11.38
N VAL A 158 33.93 -17.53 -12.07
CA VAL A 158 34.56 -18.80 -12.50
C VAL A 158 35.74 -18.53 -13.44
N LEU A 159 35.60 -17.61 -14.40
CA LEU A 159 36.67 -17.24 -15.32
C LEU A 159 37.85 -16.58 -14.60
N ILE A 160 37.59 -15.69 -13.64
CA ILE A 160 38.63 -15.06 -12.82
C ILE A 160 39.39 -16.12 -12.02
N LEU A 161 38.68 -17.04 -11.34
CA LEU A 161 39.30 -18.13 -10.58
C LEU A 161 40.14 -19.03 -11.48
N PHE A 162 39.64 -19.37 -12.66
CA PHE A 162 40.37 -20.16 -13.65
C PHE A 162 41.67 -19.46 -14.08
N ALA A 163 41.62 -18.16 -14.39
CA ALA A 163 42.81 -17.37 -14.74
C ALA A 163 43.84 -17.31 -13.58
N PHE A 164 43.37 -17.16 -12.33
CA PHE A 164 44.26 -17.20 -11.15
C PHE A 164 44.97 -18.55 -11.02
N ILE A 165 44.25 -19.67 -11.21
CA ILE A 165 44.84 -21.01 -11.16
C ILE A 165 45.89 -21.17 -12.27
N GLN A 166 45.61 -20.70 -13.49
CA GLN A 166 46.57 -20.74 -14.59
C GLN A 166 47.85 -19.95 -14.29
N LEU A 167 47.72 -18.75 -13.70
CA LEU A 167 48.87 -17.94 -13.30
C LEU A 167 49.72 -18.63 -12.22
N LEU A 168 49.07 -19.26 -11.24
CA LEU A 168 49.81 -20.02 -10.22
C LEU A 168 50.58 -21.17 -10.85
N ILE A 169 49.95 -21.98 -11.68
CA ILE A 169 50.62 -23.11 -12.34
C ILE A 169 51.79 -22.61 -13.21
N ALA A 170 51.57 -21.59 -14.04
CA ALA A 170 52.60 -21.03 -14.91
C ALA A 170 53.76 -20.37 -14.15
N GLY A 171 53.52 -19.81 -12.95
CA GLY A 171 54.56 -19.20 -12.11
C GLY A 171 55.38 -20.21 -11.30
N PHE A 172 54.90 -21.46 -11.15
CA PHE A 172 55.61 -22.56 -10.48
C PHE A 172 56.28 -23.54 -11.47
N THR A 173 56.24 -23.26 -12.78
CA THR A 173 56.96 -24.01 -13.84
C THR A 173 58.10 -23.18 -14.38
#